data_AF-A0A962UME1-F1
#
_entry.id   AF-A0A962UME1-F1
#
_cell.length_a   1.000
_cell.length_b   1.000
_cell.length_c   1.000
_cell.angle_alpha   90.00
_cell.angle_beta   90.00
_cell.angle_gamma   90.00
#
_symmetry.space_group_name_H-M   'P 1'
#
loop_
_entity.id
_entity.type
_entity.pdbx_description
1 polymer ?
#
loop_
_entity_poly.entity_id
_entity_poly.type
_entity_poly.pdbx_seq_one_letter_code
_entity_poly.pdbx_strand_id
1 'polypeptide(L)'
;AAGLDASQIDLIVVATSTPDMVFPSTACLLQHKLGAEGGAAFDVQAVCSGFVYALSVADAMIQTGAANKALVVGAEVFSRILDFNDRTTCVLFGDGAGAVVLEASETPGILASDLHADGKHAGILCVPGHVSGGKVLGDPLLKMDGQAVFKLAVGVLETSARAVLAKADKTAAQIDWLIPH
;
A
#
# COMPACT_ATOMS: atom_id res chain seq x y z
N ALA A 1 -20.95 -1.06 5.88
CA ALA A 1 -20.14 -1.42 4.70
C ALA A 1 -20.01 -2.94 4.59
N ALA A 2 -19.21 -3.63 5.41
CA ALA A 2 -19.09 -5.10 5.38
C ALA A 2 -20.08 -5.88 6.26
N GLY A 3 -20.79 -5.20 7.20
CA GLY A 3 -21.75 -5.86 8.09
C GLY A 3 -21.13 -6.72 9.19
N LEU A 4 -19.83 -6.54 9.46
CA LEU A 4 -19.05 -7.26 10.47
C LEU A 4 -18.81 -6.39 11.69
N ASP A 5 -18.69 -7.03 12.85
CA ASP A 5 -18.18 -6.41 14.07
C ASP A 5 -16.65 -6.34 14.02
N ALA A 6 -16.07 -5.29 14.62
CA ALA A 6 -14.62 -5.09 14.62
C ALA A 6 -13.86 -6.23 15.28
N SER A 7 -14.45 -6.88 16.29
CA SER A 7 -13.88 -8.05 16.97
C SER A 7 -13.72 -9.28 16.07
N GLN A 8 -14.33 -9.28 14.89
CA GLN A 8 -14.20 -10.38 13.91
C GLN A 8 -12.98 -10.23 13.02
N ILE A 9 -12.29 -9.08 13.03
CA ILE A 9 -11.08 -8.86 12.23
C ILE A 9 -9.87 -9.44 12.97
N ASP A 10 -9.20 -10.41 12.36
CA ASP A 10 -8.04 -11.11 12.93
C ASP A 10 -6.70 -10.73 12.26
N LEU A 11 -6.76 -9.88 11.24
CA LEU A 11 -5.59 -9.31 10.57
C LEU A 11 -5.86 -7.84 10.17
N ILE A 12 -4.95 -6.93 10.51
CA ILE A 12 -4.96 -5.55 10.04
C ILE A 12 -3.63 -5.25 9.34
N VAL A 13 -3.71 -4.87 8.06
CA VAL A 13 -2.54 -4.47 7.28
C VAL A 13 -2.75 -3.04 6.79
N VAL A 14 -1.88 -2.12 7.22
CA VAL A 14 -1.94 -0.72 6.77
C VAL A 14 -0.78 -0.44 5.82
N ALA A 15 -1.08 -0.23 4.55
CA ALA A 15 -0.15 0.33 3.59
C ALA A 15 0.03 1.83 3.85
N THR A 16 1.21 2.22 4.31
CA THR A 16 1.57 3.63 4.52
C THR A 16 3.07 3.86 4.43
N SER A 17 3.44 5.00 3.86
CA SER A 17 4.79 5.58 3.83
C SER A 17 4.87 6.86 4.65
N THR A 18 3.77 7.30 5.26
CA THR A 18 3.67 8.49 6.11
C THR A 18 3.06 8.19 7.49
N PRO A 19 3.58 7.16 8.21
CA PRO A 19 3.02 6.76 9.49
C PRO A 19 3.12 7.88 10.52
N ASP A 20 2.25 7.86 11.53
CA ASP A 20 2.27 8.85 12.62
C ASP A 20 3.54 8.74 13.49
N MET A 21 4.11 7.52 13.60
CA MET A 21 5.24 7.21 14.46
C MET A 21 6.16 6.18 13.80
N VAL A 22 7.42 6.09 14.27
CA VAL A 22 8.33 5.00 13.86
C VAL A 22 7.80 3.65 14.38
N PHE A 23 7.29 3.65 15.61
CA PHE A 23 6.52 2.58 16.22
C PHE A 23 5.74 3.15 17.42
N PRO A 24 4.60 2.55 17.82
CA PRO A 24 3.92 1.40 17.21
C PRO A 24 3.42 1.68 15.78
N SER A 25 3.13 0.62 15.03
CA SER A 25 2.61 0.73 13.66
C SER A 25 1.26 1.45 13.62
N THR A 26 0.96 2.08 12.49
CA THR A 26 -0.34 2.70 12.21
C THR A 26 -1.46 1.66 12.31
N ALA A 27 -1.20 0.43 11.89
CA ALA A 27 -2.08 -0.72 12.07
C ALA A 27 -2.42 -1.01 13.53
N CYS A 28 -1.45 -1.00 14.46
CA CYS A 28 -1.71 -1.18 15.89
C CYS A 28 -2.54 -0.03 16.48
N LEU A 29 -2.30 1.21 16.04
CA LEU A 29 -3.12 2.35 16.45
C LEU A 29 -4.56 2.21 15.94
N LEU A 30 -4.73 1.78 14.70
CA LEU A 30 -6.03 1.52 14.10
C LEU A 30 -6.77 0.39 14.84
N GLN A 31 -6.07 -0.72 15.12
CA GLN A 31 -6.58 -1.84 15.89
C GLN A 31 -7.18 -1.37 17.22
N HIS A 32 -6.40 -0.60 18.00
CA HIS A 32 -6.86 -0.08 19.28
C HIS A 32 -8.09 0.83 19.12
N LYS A 33 -8.09 1.72 18.13
CA LYS A 33 -9.23 2.61 17.84
C LYS A 33 -10.50 1.86 17.44
N LEU A 34 -10.36 0.72 16.76
CA LEU A 34 -11.49 -0.12 16.33
C LEU A 34 -11.98 -1.08 17.42
N GLY A 35 -11.18 -1.35 18.46
CA GLY A 35 -11.46 -2.41 19.43
C GLY A 35 -11.30 -3.82 18.84
N ALA A 36 -10.53 -3.98 17.76
CA ALA A 36 -10.28 -5.25 17.08
C ALA A 36 -9.14 -6.02 17.75
N GLU A 37 -9.36 -6.50 18.97
CA GLU A 37 -8.31 -7.09 19.81
C GLU A 37 -7.88 -8.50 19.34
N GLY A 38 -6.60 -8.85 19.56
CA GLY A 38 -6.08 -10.23 19.46
C GLY A 38 -5.49 -10.66 18.10
N GLY A 39 -5.83 -9.96 17.01
CA GLY A 39 -5.28 -10.23 15.66
C GLY A 39 -3.89 -9.64 15.40
N ALA A 40 -3.26 -10.06 14.29
CA ALA A 40 -2.00 -9.49 13.84
C ALA A 40 -2.24 -8.08 13.24
N ALA A 41 -1.36 -7.12 13.55
CA ALA A 41 -1.45 -5.76 13.04
C ALA A 41 -0.07 -5.21 12.65
N PHE A 42 0.12 -4.84 11.38
CA PHE A 42 1.39 -4.31 10.90
C PHE A 42 1.24 -3.38 9.70
N ASP A 43 2.26 -2.55 9.48
CA ASP A 43 2.33 -1.64 8.34
C ASP A 43 3.13 -2.27 7.19
N VAL A 44 2.75 -1.94 5.96
CA VAL A 44 3.48 -2.26 4.73
C VAL A 44 3.94 -0.97 4.07
N GLN A 45 5.24 -0.79 3.94
CA GLN A 45 5.82 0.38 3.30
C GLN A 45 6.22 0.04 1.87
N ALA A 46 5.39 0.44 0.90
CA ALA A 46 5.71 0.38 -0.53
C ALA A 46 5.18 1.59 -1.32
N VAL A 47 5.04 2.75 -0.66
CA VAL A 47 4.61 4.02 -1.30
C VAL A 47 3.29 3.82 -2.05
N CYS A 48 3.17 4.31 -3.28
CA CYS A 48 1.97 4.26 -4.11
C CYS A 48 1.51 2.84 -4.46
N SER A 49 2.40 1.84 -4.48
CA SER A 49 2.01 0.43 -4.67
C SER A 49 1.64 -0.27 -3.36
N GLY A 50 1.74 0.44 -2.23
CA GLY A 50 1.49 -0.07 -0.89
C GLY A 50 0.20 -0.85 -0.76
N PHE A 51 -0.91 -0.32 -1.29
CA PHE A 51 -2.20 -0.98 -1.17
C PHE A 51 -2.23 -2.37 -1.85
N VAL A 52 -1.66 -2.50 -3.06
CA VAL A 52 -1.60 -3.78 -3.78
C VAL A 52 -0.64 -4.76 -3.09
N TYR A 53 0.45 -4.27 -2.51
CA TYR A 53 1.35 -5.08 -1.66
C TYR A 53 0.62 -5.61 -0.42
N ALA A 54 -0.06 -4.74 0.31
CA ALA A 54 -0.82 -5.10 1.51
C ALA A 54 -1.95 -6.09 1.19
N LEU A 55 -2.65 -5.88 0.07
CA LEU A 55 -3.69 -6.78 -0.43
C LEU A 55 -3.16 -8.18 -0.72
N SER A 56 -2.03 -8.28 -1.42
CA SER A 56 -1.39 -9.56 -1.76
C SER A 56 -0.86 -10.31 -0.52
N VAL A 57 -0.29 -9.57 0.45
CA VAL A 57 0.14 -10.16 1.74
C VAL A 57 -1.06 -10.69 2.52
N ALA A 58 -2.14 -9.93 2.62
CA ALA A 58 -3.35 -10.35 3.32
C ALA A 58 -4.02 -11.55 2.63
N ASP A 59 -4.10 -11.56 1.29
CA ASP A 59 -4.58 -12.70 0.51
C ASP A 59 -3.77 -13.96 0.80
N ALA A 60 -2.43 -13.88 0.80
CA ALA A 60 -1.57 -15.02 1.13
C ALA A 60 -1.77 -15.53 2.57
N MET A 61 -1.96 -14.63 3.55
CA MET A 61 -2.25 -15.02 4.93
C MET A 61 -3.62 -15.70 5.07
N ILE A 62 -4.62 -15.26 4.30
CA ILE A 62 -5.93 -15.90 4.26
C ILE A 62 -5.85 -17.28 3.60
N GLN A 63 -5.20 -17.38 2.43
CA GLN A 63 -5.07 -18.64 1.70
C GLN A 63 -4.31 -19.72 2.49
N THR A 64 -3.38 -19.32 3.35
CA THR A 64 -2.63 -20.25 4.22
C THR A 64 -3.37 -20.58 5.53
N GLY A 65 -4.52 -19.94 5.80
CA GLY A 65 -5.29 -20.09 7.03
C GLY A 65 -4.68 -19.38 8.24
N ALA A 66 -3.69 -18.52 8.04
CA ALA A 66 -3.09 -17.70 9.10
C ALA A 66 -3.99 -16.53 9.53
N ALA A 67 -4.95 -16.15 8.70
CA ALA A 67 -6.01 -15.20 8.99
C ALA A 67 -7.32 -15.63 8.33
N ASN A 68 -8.46 -15.19 8.86
CA ASN A 68 -9.77 -15.47 8.30
C ASN A 68 -10.46 -14.21 7.78
N LYS A 69 -10.30 -13.07 8.47
CA LYS A 69 -10.90 -11.78 8.10
C LYS A 69 -9.87 -10.66 8.25
N ALA A 70 -9.41 -10.14 7.13
CA ALA A 70 -8.39 -9.11 7.09
C ALA A 70 -8.97 -7.74 6.74
N LEU A 71 -8.62 -6.72 7.51
CA LEU A 71 -8.80 -5.32 7.14
C LEU A 71 -7.51 -4.82 6.48
N VAL A 72 -7.60 -4.47 5.19
CA VAL A 72 -6.49 -3.87 4.43
C VAL A 72 -6.78 -2.41 4.20
N VAL A 73 -5.87 -1.54 4.60
CA VAL A 73 -6.02 -0.08 4.52
C VAL A 73 -4.86 0.50 3.73
N GLY A 74 -5.12 1.40 2.79
CA GLY A 74 -4.12 2.32 2.27
C GLY A 74 -4.38 3.69 2.86
N ALA A 75 -3.42 4.27 3.56
CA ALA A 75 -3.57 5.58 4.19
C ALA A 75 -2.28 6.39 4.08
N GLU A 76 -2.39 7.60 3.55
CA GLU A 76 -1.26 8.50 3.39
C GLU A 76 -1.63 9.94 3.76
N VAL A 77 -0.66 10.64 4.33
CA VAL A 77 -0.69 12.07 4.62
C VAL A 77 0.58 12.69 4.02
N PHE A 78 0.68 12.65 2.69
CA PHE A 78 1.85 13.19 1.97
C PHE A 78 2.09 14.67 2.27
N SER A 79 1.06 15.44 2.62
CA SER A 79 1.21 16.85 3.02
C SER A 79 2.24 17.08 4.13
N ARG A 80 2.53 16.07 4.97
CA ARG A 80 3.57 16.12 6.02
C ARG A 80 5.00 16.12 5.48
N ILE A 81 5.21 15.65 4.26
CA ILE A 81 6.53 15.44 3.65
C ILE A 81 6.67 16.17 2.31
N LEU A 82 5.81 17.13 1.99
CA LEU A 82 5.92 17.94 0.77
C LEU A 82 6.60 19.28 1.06
N ASP A 83 7.45 19.73 0.13
CA ASP A 83 7.86 21.13 0.06
C ASP A 83 6.78 21.94 -0.67
N PHE A 84 6.00 22.74 0.05
CA PHE A 84 4.96 23.56 -0.57
C PHE A 84 5.48 24.68 -1.49
N ASN A 85 6.79 24.97 -1.46
CA ASN A 85 7.42 25.87 -2.44
C ASN A 85 7.83 25.13 -3.73
N ASP A 86 7.96 23.81 -3.69
CA ASP A 86 8.23 22.98 -4.86
C ASP A 86 6.94 22.65 -5.61
N ARG A 87 6.61 23.49 -6.58
CA ARG A 87 5.45 23.31 -7.46
C ARG A 87 5.51 22.02 -8.30
N THR A 88 6.65 21.36 -8.42
CA THR A 88 6.77 20.13 -9.21
C THR A 88 6.20 18.91 -8.48
N THR A 89 6.04 18.98 -7.16
CA THR A 89 5.54 17.89 -6.32
C THR A 89 4.29 18.29 -5.54
N CYS A 90 4.22 19.50 -4.97
CA CYS A 90 3.17 19.88 -4.02
C CYS A 90 1.75 19.92 -4.60
N VAL A 91 1.62 19.98 -5.94
CA VAL A 91 0.33 19.96 -6.64
C VAL A 91 -0.13 18.56 -7.05
N LEU A 92 0.70 17.53 -6.86
CA LEU A 92 0.46 16.16 -7.32
C LEU A 92 -0.01 15.23 -6.21
N PHE A 93 0.48 15.45 -5.00
CA PHE A 93 0.21 14.58 -3.86
C PHE A 93 -0.87 15.18 -2.95
N GLY A 94 -1.63 14.29 -2.32
CA GLY A 94 -2.66 14.65 -1.36
C GLY A 94 -2.73 13.63 -0.23
N ASP A 95 -3.68 13.86 0.66
CA ASP A 95 -3.91 13.02 1.83
C ASP A 95 -5.20 12.24 1.64
N GLY A 96 -5.24 11.01 2.14
CA GLY A 96 -6.43 10.18 2.02
C GLY A 96 -6.25 8.79 2.60
N ALA A 97 -7.38 8.09 2.73
CA ALA A 97 -7.39 6.70 3.11
C ALA A 97 -8.50 5.94 2.38
N GLY A 98 -8.24 4.67 2.08
CA GLY A 98 -9.19 3.70 1.55
C GLY A 98 -8.99 2.36 2.25
N ALA A 99 -10.05 1.56 2.36
CA ALA A 99 -9.99 0.28 3.04
C ALA A 99 -10.89 -0.76 2.39
N VAL A 100 -10.47 -2.02 2.47
CA VAL A 100 -11.25 -3.19 2.09
C VAL A 100 -11.20 -4.23 3.20
N VAL A 101 -12.26 -5.03 3.30
CA VAL A 101 -12.28 -6.22 4.16
C VAL A 101 -12.21 -7.44 3.26
N LEU A 102 -11.26 -8.32 3.54
CA LEU A 102 -11.13 -9.63 2.92
C LEU A 102 -11.67 -10.70 3.87
N GLU A 103 -12.23 -11.76 3.30
CA GLU A 103 -12.75 -12.91 4.04
C GLU A 103 -12.37 -14.19 3.30
N ALA A 104 -12.01 -15.22 4.06
CA ALA A 104 -11.78 -16.56 3.53
C ALA A 104 -13.02 -17.08 2.79
N SER A 105 -12.81 -17.70 1.63
CA SER A 105 -13.89 -18.19 0.77
C SER A 105 -13.45 -19.48 0.06
N GLU A 106 -14.40 -20.37 -0.19
CA GLU A 106 -14.18 -21.59 -0.98
C GLU A 106 -13.93 -21.28 -2.47
N THR A 107 -14.45 -20.16 -2.96
CA THR A 107 -14.24 -19.71 -4.34
C THR A 107 -13.33 -18.47 -4.38
N PRO A 108 -12.43 -18.36 -5.38
CA PRO A 108 -11.54 -17.22 -5.50
C PRO A 108 -12.28 -15.88 -5.69
N GLY A 109 -11.92 -14.89 -4.89
CA GLY A 109 -12.18 -13.48 -5.19
C GLY A 109 -10.99 -12.88 -5.95
N ILE A 110 -9.83 -12.80 -5.28
CA ILE A 110 -8.56 -12.42 -5.90
C ILE A 110 -8.04 -13.59 -6.72
N LEU A 111 -7.85 -13.39 -8.03
CA LEU A 111 -7.42 -14.46 -8.94
C LEU A 111 -5.90 -14.62 -9.00
N ALA A 112 -5.17 -13.50 -9.01
CA ALA A 112 -3.72 -13.48 -9.07
C ALA A 112 -3.20 -12.12 -8.59
N SER A 113 -1.96 -12.10 -8.12
CA SER A 113 -1.20 -10.88 -7.85
C SER A 113 0.20 -10.95 -8.48
N ASP A 114 0.74 -9.76 -8.79
CA ASP A 114 2.05 -9.60 -9.39
C ASP A 114 2.74 -8.40 -8.76
N LEU A 115 3.81 -8.65 -8.00
CA LEU A 115 4.54 -7.65 -7.24
C LEU A 115 6.00 -7.62 -7.68
N HIS A 116 6.54 -6.42 -7.88
CA HIS A 116 7.92 -6.19 -8.33
C HIS A 116 8.50 -4.95 -7.67
N ALA A 117 9.81 -4.94 -7.48
CA ALA A 117 10.55 -3.77 -7.03
C ALA A 117 11.92 -3.71 -7.70
N ASP A 118 12.40 -2.49 -7.99
CA ASP A 118 13.76 -2.26 -8.45
C ASP A 118 14.37 -1.05 -7.72
N GLY A 119 15.15 -1.34 -6.68
CA GLY A 119 15.73 -0.34 -5.79
C GLY A 119 16.80 0.53 -6.44
N LYS A 120 17.30 0.21 -7.65
CA LYS A 120 18.27 1.06 -8.35
C LYS A 120 17.71 2.43 -8.70
N HIS A 121 16.38 2.56 -8.71
CA HIS A 121 15.66 3.79 -9.02
C HIS A 121 15.43 4.71 -7.81
N ALA A 122 16.01 4.44 -6.64
CA ALA A 122 15.83 5.28 -5.45
C ALA A 122 16.09 6.79 -5.68
N GLY A 123 16.96 7.15 -6.63
CA GLY A 123 17.27 8.54 -6.94
C GLY A 123 16.16 9.34 -7.64
N ILE A 124 15.16 8.69 -8.23
CA ILE A 124 14.11 9.40 -9.02
C ILE A 124 12.84 9.68 -8.21
N LEU A 125 12.64 9.00 -7.08
CA LEU A 125 11.53 9.24 -6.16
C LEU A 125 11.92 8.75 -4.75
N CYS A 126 12.11 9.68 -3.82
CA CYS A 126 12.48 9.34 -2.45
C CYS A 126 12.15 10.45 -1.45
N VAL A 127 12.18 10.09 -0.17
CA VAL A 127 12.34 11.03 0.95
C VAL A 127 13.71 10.72 1.56
N PRO A 128 14.77 11.46 1.24
CA PRO A 128 16.14 11.13 1.67
C PRO A 128 16.42 11.62 3.10
N GLY A 129 15.47 11.36 4.01
CA GLY A 129 15.50 11.80 5.40
C GLY A 129 15.08 10.68 6.34
N HIS A 130 15.68 10.64 7.54
CA HIS A 130 15.32 9.68 8.58
C HIS A 130 15.63 10.24 9.97
N VAL A 131 15.09 9.61 11.02
CA VAL A 131 15.39 9.98 12.41
C VAL A 131 16.54 9.12 12.93
N SER A 132 17.58 9.75 13.47
CA SER A 132 18.70 9.07 14.14
C SER A 132 19.25 9.93 15.27
N GLY A 133 19.53 9.32 16.43
CA GLY A 133 20.02 10.04 17.60
C GLY A 133 19.10 11.17 18.09
N GLY A 134 17.79 11.04 17.91
CA GLY A 134 16.79 12.05 18.27
C GLY A 134 16.75 13.27 17.34
N LYS A 135 17.38 13.20 16.17
CA LYS A 135 17.42 14.28 15.17
C LYS A 135 16.98 13.77 13.80
N VAL A 136 16.44 14.69 12.99
CA VAL A 136 16.26 14.43 11.56
C VAL A 136 17.62 14.54 10.87
N LEU A 137 18.02 13.51 10.15
CA LEU A 137 19.19 13.48 9.28
C LEU A 137 18.72 13.43 7.82
N GLY A 138 19.41 14.17 6.94
CA GLY A 138 19.02 14.28 5.54
C GLY A 138 17.88 15.26 5.31
N ASP A 139 17.17 15.12 4.19
CA ASP A 139 16.04 15.96 3.84
C ASP A 139 14.72 15.18 4.03
N PRO A 140 13.86 15.58 5.00
CA PRO A 140 12.61 14.88 5.30
C PRO A 140 11.49 15.15 4.28
N LEU A 141 11.78 15.85 3.18
CA LEU A 141 10.80 16.18 2.14
C LEU A 141 10.98 15.31 0.90
N LEU A 142 9.85 14.99 0.25
CA LEU A 142 9.75 14.23 -0.98
C LEU A 142 10.52 14.91 -2.10
N LYS A 143 11.34 14.12 -2.81
CA LYS A 143 12.08 14.47 -4.02
C LYS A 143 11.62 13.57 -5.15
N MET A 144 11.39 14.17 -6.32
CA MET A 144 10.93 13.44 -7.50
C MET A 144 11.50 14.01 -8.79
N ASP A 145 12.01 13.14 -9.66
CA ASP A 145 12.18 13.39 -11.08
C ASP A 145 10.95 12.83 -11.83
N GLY A 146 9.96 13.69 -12.07
CA GLY A 146 8.70 13.28 -12.66
C GLY A 146 8.83 12.67 -14.06
N GLN A 147 9.80 13.11 -14.86
CA GLN A 147 9.99 12.57 -16.21
C GLN A 147 10.58 11.16 -16.17
N ALA A 148 11.56 10.94 -15.29
CA ALA A 148 12.14 9.62 -15.10
C ALA A 148 11.11 8.64 -14.52
N VAL A 149 10.33 9.07 -13.53
CA VAL A 149 9.25 8.27 -12.93
C VAL A 149 8.22 7.88 -13.98
N PHE A 150 7.71 8.83 -14.77
CA PHE A 150 6.70 8.56 -15.79
C PHE A 150 7.19 7.54 -16.84
N LYS A 151 8.40 7.73 -17.37
CA LYS A 151 8.99 6.83 -18.37
C LYS A 151 9.15 5.41 -17.84
N LEU A 152 9.55 5.25 -16.58
CA LEU A 152 9.66 3.95 -15.93
C LEU A 152 8.27 3.33 -15.73
N ALA A 153 7.34 4.08 -15.15
CA ALA A 153 6.00 3.62 -14.76
C ALA A 153 5.23 3.00 -15.93
N VAL A 154 5.19 3.67 -17.09
CA VAL A 154 4.44 3.18 -18.26
C VAL A 154 4.90 1.80 -18.71
N GLY A 155 6.21 1.55 -18.76
CA GLY A 155 6.76 0.27 -19.20
C GLY A 155 6.54 -0.86 -18.19
N VAL A 156 6.70 -0.58 -16.90
CA VAL A 156 6.53 -1.61 -15.85
C VAL A 156 5.07 -1.97 -15.61
N LEU A 157 4.15 -0.99 -15.71
CA LEU A 157 2.72 -1.22 -15.54
C LEU A 157 2.16 -2.11 -16.66
N GLU A 158 2.57 -1.91 -17.91
CA GLU A 158 2.18 -2.80 -19.00
C GLU A 158 2.68 -4.23 -18.76
N THR A 159 3.95 -4.37 -18.39
CA THR A 159 4.57 -5.67 -18.14
C THR A 159 3.86 -6.42 -17.01
N SER A 160 3.58 -5.74 -15.91
CA SER A 160 2.88 -6.33 -14.76
C SER A 160 1.42 -6.67 -15.09
N ALA A 161 0.70 -5.80 -15.82
CA ALA A 161 -0.66 -6.06 -16.27
C ALA A 161 -0.75 -7.33 -17.15
N ARG A 162 0.20 -7.54 -18.05
CA ARG A 162 0.27 -8.76 -18.86
C ARG A 162 0.61 -9.99 -18.02
N ALA A 163 1.54 -9.86 -17.08
CA ALA A 163 1.96 -10.95 -16.20
C ALA A 163 0.82 -11.43 -15.28
N VAL A 164 0.06 -10.50 -14.69
CA VAL A 164 -1.08 -10.86 -13.82
C VAL A 164 -2.23 -11.50 -14.60
N LEU A 165 -2.51 -11.03 -15.82
CA LEU A 165 -3.47 -11.67 -16.73
C LEU A 165 -3.07 -13.11 -17.05
N ALA A 166 -1.80 -13.35 -17.37
CA ALA A 166 -1.29 -14.69 -17.64
C ALA A 166 -1.38 -15.61 -16.40
N LYS A 167 -1.04 -15.10 -15.21
CA LYS A 167 -1.19 -15.83 -13.94
C LYS A 167 -2.63 -16.21 -13.64
N ALA A 168 -3.58 -15.34 -14.00
CA ALA A 168 -5.01 -15.56 -13.80
C ALA A 168 -5.67 -16.39 -14.92
N ASP A 169 -4.91 -16.81 -15.94
CA ASP A 169 -5.43 -17.42 -17.17
C ASP A 169 -6.55 -16.59 -17.82
N LYS A 170 -6.31 -15.28 -17.95
CA LYS A 170 -7.23 -14.30 -18.53
C LYS A 170 -6.61 -13.54 -19.69
N THR A 171 -7.48 -12.96 -20.50
CA THR A 171 -7.15 -12.04 -21.59
C THR A 171 -7.65 -10.64 -21.27
N ALA A 172 -7.06 -9.62 -21.91
CA ALA A 172 -7.47 -8.22 -21.70
C ALA A 172 -8.94 -7.95 -22.06
N ALA A 173 -9.53 -8.73 -22.98
CA ALA A 173 -10.94 -8.59 -23.36
C ALA A 173 -11.92 -9.06 -22.27
N GLN A 174 -11.43 -9.75 -21.24
CA GLN A 174 -12.22 -10.22 -20.09
C GLN A 174 -12.14 -9.26 -18.90
N ILE A 175 -11.53 -8.08 -19.08
CA ILE A 175 -11.47 -7.04 -18.06
C ILE A 175 -12.66 -6.10 -18.23
N ASP A 176 -13.55 -6.10 -17.24
CA ASP A 176 -14.67 -5.16 -17.20
C ASP A 176 -14.23 -3.77 -16.72
N TRP A 177 -13.31 -3.72 -15.76
CA TRP A 177 -12.84 -2.49 -15.12
C TRP A 177 -11.34 -2.51 -14.85
N LEU A 178 -10.68 -1.39 -15.12
CA LEU A 178 -9.33 -1.10 -14.65
C LEU A 178 -9.42 -0.03 -13.56
N ILE A 179 -8.95 -0.37 -12.35
CA ILE A 179 -8.84 0.55 -11.23
C ILE A 179 -7.34 0.85 -11.04
N PRO A 180 -6.80 1.91 -11.67
CA PRO A 180 -5.39 2.26 -11.55
C PRO A 180 -5.09 2.88 -10.17
N HIS A 181 -3.80 3.10 -9.91
CA HIS A 181 -3.34 3.94 -8.80
C HIS A 181 -4.00 5.32 -8.84
#